data_AF-A0A3M1FGW8-F1
#
_entry.id   AF-A0A3M1FGW8-F1
#
_cell.length_a   1.000
_cell.length_b   1.000
_cell.length_c   1.000
_cell.angle_alpha   90.00
_cell.angle_beta   90.00
_cell.angle_gamma   90.00
#
_symmetry.space_group_name_H-M   'P 1'
#
loop_
_entity.id
_entity.type
_entity.pdbx_description
1 polymer ?
#
loop_
_entity_poly.entity_id
_entity_poly.type
_entity_poly.pdbx_seq_one_letter_code
_entity_poly.pdbx_strand_id
1 'polypeptide(L)'
;LTTFAVERGVIMSDNILVIHPIDPQAVVDNLSHFISMLQQTEFIGEPFEWYGEIHYYPGRLFLKWITFLSSHTVICVDGSQSVEGALKVDSRQDCHIHFPEPHPEPEFLGGANVVSPRCPRCFYMYEGDSLDIVSAWYDDKKGFVWRCPSCHNTFRIYELDWRKNGSFGRQQIRIWGIWVGEALPSDSFLHLLKSITQLDWTYCYYHL
;
A
#
# COMPACT_ATOMS: atom_id res chain seq x y z
N LEU A 1 -2.41 27.92 -9.39
CA LEU A 1 -2.02 28.88 -8.34
C LEU A 1 -2.39 28.21 -7.03
N THR A 2 -1.50 27.42 -6.42
CA THR A 2 -0.41 27.92 -5.59
C THR A 2 0.86 27.11 -5.78
N THR A 3 1.97 27.82 -5.99
CA THR A 3 3.34 27.32 -6.10
C THR A 3 3.90 27.06 -4.71
N PHE A 4 4.52 25.90 -4.47
CA PHE A 4 5.51 25.74 -3.38
C PHE A 4 6.76 25.03 -3.90
N ALA A 5 7.85 25.79 -3.77
CA ALA A 5 9.27 25.49 -3.72
C ALA A 5 9.80 24.15 -4.28
N VAL A 6 10.62 24.29 -5.33
CA VAL A 6 11.68 23.35 -5.70
C VAL A 6 12.80 23.48 -4.66
N GLU A 7 12.90 22.53 -3.72
CA GLU A 7 14.08 22.34 -2.88
C GLU A 7 14.56 20.89 -2.96
N ARG A 8 15.75 20.72 -3.54
CA ARG A 8 16.55 19.48 -3.68
C ARG A 8 15.82 18.29 -4.30
N GLY A 9 15.96 18.21 -5.63
CA GLY A 9 15.49 17.09 -6.45
C GLY A 9 16.04 15.73 -6.02
N VAL A 10 15.21 15.02 -5.27
CA VAL A 10 14.91 13.62 -5.52
C VAL A 10 13.41 13.63 -5.77
N ILE A 11 12.97 13.29 -6.98
CA ILE A 11 11.59 12.84 -7.17
C ILE A 11 11.55 11.54 -6.37
N MET A 12 11.14 11.59 -5.11
CA MET A 12 10.91 10.37 -4.34
C MET A 12 9.75 9.69 -5.06
N SER A 13 10.07 8.59 -5.74
CA SER A 13 9.01 7.69 -6.19
C SER A 13 8.41 7.08 -4.94
N ASP A 14 7.11 7.29 -4.76
CA ASP A 14 6.40 6.81 -3.58
C ASP A 14 6.15 5.32 -3.74
N ASN A 15 7.16 4.52 -3.43
CA ASN A 15 7.09 3.06 -3.43
C ASN A 15 6.53 2.59 -2.08
N ILE A 16 5.25 2.23 -2.07
CA ILE A 16 4.53 1.93 -0.84
C ILE A 16 3.86 0.57 -0.93
N LEU A 17 4.10 -0.28 0.07
CA LEU A 17 3.26 -1.42 0.37
C LEU A 17 2.12 -0.96 1.28
N VAL A 18 0.89 -1.02 0.77
CA VAL A 18 -0.31 -0.63 1.49
C VAL A 18 -1.00 -1.86 2.03
N ILE A 19 -1.14 -1.95 3.35
CA ILE A 19 -1.88 -3.01 4.03
C ILE A 19 -3.20 -2.43 4.53
N HIS A 20 -4.31 -3.08 4.23
CA HIS A 20 -5.65 -2.55 4.50
C HIS A 20 -6.67 -3.68 4.76
N PRO A 21 -7.80 -3.40 5.44
CA PRO A 21 -8.88 -4.39 5.60
C PRO A 21 -9.48 -4.81 4.25
N ILE A 22 -9.92 -6.07 4.13
CA ILE A 22 -10.61 -6.59 2.94
C ILE A 22 -11.96 -5.91 2.76
N ASP A 23 -12.69 -5.64 3.86
CA ASP A 23 -13.88 -4.80 3.80
C ASP A 23 -13.44 -3.34 3.62
N PRO A 24 -13.72 -2.70 2.48
CA PRO A 24 -13.26 -1.35 2.21
C PRO A 24 -13.88 -0.30 3.15
N GLN A 25 -15.00 -0.63 3.81
CA GLN A 25 -15.67 0.25 4.77
C GLN A 25 -15.09 0.16 6.19
N ALA A 26 -14.37 -0.93 6.49
CA ALA A 26 -13.88 -1.19 7.82
C ALA A 26 -12.78 -0.20 8.24
N VAL A 27 -12.82 0.18 9.50
CA VAL A 27 -11.85 1.07 10.16
C VAL A 27 -11.46 0.49 11.51
N VAL A 28 -10.30 0.88 12.01
CA VAL A 28 -9.85 0.49 13.34
C VAL A 28 -10.41 1.49 14.35
N ASP A 29 -11.23 1.02 15.30
CA ASP A 29 -11.96 1.88 16.25
C ASP A 29 -11.05 2.68 17.20
N ASN A 30 -9.88 2.13 17.56
CA ASN A 30 -8.93 2.78 18.46
C ASN A 30 -7.51 2.69 17.89
N LEU A 31 -7.17 3.68 17.05
CA LEU A 31 -5.88 3.74 16.36
C LEU A 31 -4.70 3.80 17.34
N SER A 32 -4.80 4.55 18.44
CA SER A 32 -3.73 4.65 19.43
C SER A 32 -3.45 3.32 20.13
N HIS A 33 -4.51 2.57 20.50
CA HIS A 33 -4.34 1.23 21.07
C HIS A 33 -3.76 0.26 20.04
N PHE A 34 -4.23 0.32 18.79
CA PHE A 34 -3.70 -0.49 17.70
C PHE A 34 -2.20 -0.24 17.46
N ILE A 35 -1.77 1.02 17.39
CA ILE A 35 -0.36 1.40 17.28
C ILE A 35 0.44 0.86 18.47
N SER A 36 -0.07 0.99 19.70
CA SER A 36 0.59 0.45 20.88
C SER A 36 0.78 -1.08 20.81
N MET A 37 -0.22 -1.82 20.32
CA MET A 37 -0.10 -3.27 20.12
C MET A 37 0.94 -3.62 19.04
N LEU A 38 1.06 -2.81 17.99
CA LEU A 38 2.09 -2.99 16.96
C LEU A 38 3.51 -2.68 17.46
N GLN A 39 3.66 -1.71 18.36
CA GLN A 39 4.93 -1.46 19.06
C GLN A 39 5.31 -2.62 19.97
N GLN A 40 4.36 -3.16 20.73
CA GLN A 40 4.59 -4.31 21.64
C GLN A 40 5.02 -5.58 20.89
N THR A 41 4.57 -5.76 19.64
CA THR A 41 4.97 -6.89 18.79
C THR A 41 6.28 -6.64 18.04
N GLU A 42 6.94 -5.51 18.32
CA GLU A 42 8.16 -5.03 17.68
C GLU A 42 8.04 -4.96 16.15
N PHE A 43 6.83 -4.73 15.63
CA PHE A 43 6.60 -4.46 14.20
C PHE A 43 7.01 -3.03 13.84
N ILE A 44 6.63 -2.07 14.67
CA ILE A 44 7.05 -0.66 14.59
C ILE A 44 7.88 -0.28 15.82
N GLY A 45 8.77 0.68 15.65
CA GLY A 45 9.65 1.22 16.69
C GLY A 45 9.21 2.62 17.13
N GLU A 46 10.21 3.48 17.34
CA GLU A 46 9.99 4.86 17.78
C GLU A 46 9.37 5.73 16.68
N PRO A 47 8.50 6.69 17.04
CA PRO A 47 7.96 7.66 16.11
C PRO A 47 9.03 8.71 15.72
N PHE A 48 8.90 9.26 14.53
CA PHE A 48 9.66 10.41 14.04
C PHE A 48 8.79 11.27 13.13
N GLU A 49 9.17 12.54 12.97
CA GLU A 49 8.47 13.47 12.07
C GLU A 49 9.03 13.35 10.66
N TRP A 50 8.15 13.21 9.67
CA TRP A 50 8.47 13.13 8.26
C TRP A 50 7.49 13.98 7.46
N TYR A 51 7.97 15.07 6.87
CA TYR A 51 7.14 16.07 6.15
C TYR A 51 5.89 16.52 6.93
N GLY A 52 6.00 16.70 8.24
CA GLY A 52 4.90 17.16 9.11
C GLY A 52 3.92 16.06 9.54
N GLU A 53 4.15 14.81 9.14
CA GLU A 53 3.37 13.64 9.57
C GLU A 53 4.20 12.76 10.52
N ILE A 54 3.52 11.95 11.33
CA ILE A 54 4.18 11.01 12.23
C ILE A 54 4.39 9.67 11.53
N HIS A 55 5.66 9.34 11.33
CA HIS A 55 6.09 8.05 10.82
C HIS A 55 6.76 7.24 11.94
N TYR A 56 6.94 5.95 11.71
CA TYR A 56 7.56 5.02 12.66
C TYR A 56 8.70 4.29 11.99
N TYR A 57 9.81 4.18 12.71
CA TYR A 57 10.89 3.29 12.27
C TYR A 57 10.40 1.82 12.31
N PRO A 58 10.95 0.94 11.46
CA PRO A 58 10.75 -0.49 11.57
C PRO A 58 11.16 -0.99 12.96
N GLY A 59 10.32 -1.81 13.58
CA GLY A 59 10.65 -2.44 14.86
C GLY A 59 11.65 -3.58 14.68
N ARG A 60 12.18 -4.11 15.80
CA ARG A 60 13.23 -5.15 15.80
C ARG A 60 12.79 -6.45 15.11
N LEU A 61 11.49 -6.75 15.11
CA LEU A 61 10.92 -7.92 14.47
C LEU A 61 10.26 -7.59 13.13
N PHE A 62 10.48 -6.41 12.54
CA PHE A 62 9.88 -6.02 11.27
C PHE A 62 10.08 -7.07 10.17
N LEU A 63 11.30 -7.60 10.02
CA LEU A 63 11.62 -8.62 9.00
C LEU A 63 11.00 -10.00 9.27
N LYS A 64 10.45 -10.24 10.47
CA LYS A 64 9.60 -11.42 10.74
C LYS A 64 8.19 -11.22 10.18
N TRP A 65 7.72 -9.98 10.19
CA TRP A 65 6.37 -9.61 9.79
C TRP A 65 6.25 -9.29 8.30
N ILE A 66 7.31 -8.75 7.70
CA ILE A 66 7.40 -8.45 6.28
C ILE A 66 8.45 -9.36 5.63
N THR A 67 7.98 -10.20 4.71
CA THR A 67 8.82 -11.11 3.94
C THR A 67 9.33 -10.41 2.70
N PHE A 68 10.64 -10.37 2.59
CA PHE A 68 11.39 -9.77 1.50
C PHE A 68 11.84 -10.84 0.50
N LEU A 69 11.52 -10.69 -0.79
CA LEU A 69 11.63 -11.75 -1.80
C LEU A 69 12.90 -11.69 -2.66
N SER A 70 13.65 -10.58 -2.65
CA SER A 70 14.82 -10.37 -3.51
C SER A 70 16.03 -9.86 -2.72
N SER A 71 17.18 -9.64 -3.36
CA SER A 71 18.34 -9.05 -2.67
C SER A 71 18.21 -7.53 -2.63
N HIS A 72 18.08 -6.96 -1.43
CA HIS A 72 17.86 -5.52 -1.14
C HIS A 72 19.09 -4.64 -1.29
N THR A 73 20.06 -5.05 -2.11
CA THR A 73 21.23 -4.22 -2.39
C THR A 73 20.85 -3.20 -3.44
N VAL A 74 20.58 -1.98 -3.02
CA VAL A 74 20.36 -0.85 -3.92
C VAL A 74 21.66 -0.08 -4.06
N ILE A 75 21.92 0.40 -5.28
CA ILE A 75 23.04 1.29 -5.56
C ILE A 75 22.50 2.71 -5.43
N CYS A 76 22.82 3.38 -4.32
CA CYS A 76 22.49 4.78 -4.14
C CYS A 76 23.52 5.62 -4.92
N VAL A 77 23.12 6.10 -6.09
CA VAL A 77 23.90 7.09 -6.84
C VAL A 77 23.40 8.46 -6.44
N ASP A 78 24.11 9.13 -5.53
CA ASP A 78 23.94 10.58 -5.40
C ASP A 78 24.46 11.25 -6.69
N GLY A 79 23.89 12.39 -7.08
CA GLY A 79 24.25 13.08 -8.34
C GLY A 79 25.72 13.53 -8.44
N SER A 80 26.56 13.19 -7.45
CA SER A 80 27.98 13.49 -7.37
C SER A 80 28.91 12.27 -7.54
N GLN A 81 28.39 11.04 -7.59
CA GLN A 81 29.22 9.83 -7.64
C GLN A 81 29.08 9.05 -8.96
N SER A 82 30.22 8.56 -9.46
CA SER A 82 30.23 7.55 -10.54
C SER A 82 29.74 6.20 -10.00
N VAL A 83 29.17 5.36 -10.88
CA VAL A 83 28.62 4.03 -10.53
C VAL A 83 29.66 3.12 -9.84
N GLU A 84 30.96 3.37 -10.03
CA GLU A 84 32.07 2.64 -9.40
C GLU A 84 32.30 2.99 -7.91
N GLY A 85 31.75 4.11 -7.42
CA GLY A 85 31.85 4.54 -6.01
C GLY A 85 30.56 4.41 -5.20
N ALA A 86 29.45 4.05 -5.86
CA ALA A 86 28.14 4.08 -5.24
C ALA A 86 28.02 3.04 -4.12
N LEU A 87 27.59 3.52 -2.95
CA LEU A 87 27.40 2.69 -1.77
C LEU A 87 26.26 1.70 -2.02
N LYS A 88 26.57 0.42 -1.77
CA LYS A 88 25.56 -0.63 -1.66
C LYS A 88 24.82 -0.45 -0.35
N VAL A 89 23.64 0.13 -0.42
CA VAL A 89 22.76 0.32 0.73
C VAL A 89 21.71 -0.78 0.74
N ASP A 90 21.37 -1.23 1.93
CA ASP A 90 20.28 -2.18 2.14
C ASP A 90 18.96 -1.40 2.18
N SER A 91 18.12 -1.49 1.14
CA SER A 91 16.85 -0.73 1.05
C SER A 91 15.91 -0.98 2.22
N ARG A 92 16.08 -2.09 2.94
CA ARG A 92 15.33 -2.41 4.16
C ARG A 92 15.56 -1.38 5.27
N GLN A 93 16.67 -0.65 5.23
CA GLN A 93 17.02 0.38 6.22
C GLN A 93 16.30 1.71 5.98
N ASP A 94 15.78 1.93 4.76
CA ASP A 94 15.04 3.14 4.40
C ASP A 94 13.52 3.00 4.58
N CYS A 95 13.08 1.80 4.94
CA CYS A 95 11.67 1.52 5.21
C CYS A 95 11.17 2.30 6.42
N HIS A 96 9.95 2.80 6.33
CA HIS A 96 9.27 3.43 7.46
C HIS A 96 7.75 3.29 7.32
N ILE A 97 7.06 3.31 8.46
CA ILE A 97 5.64 2.98 8.54
C ILE A 97 4.85 4.24 8.88
N HIS A 98 3.75 4.46 8.16
CA HIS A 98 2.81 5.54 8.44
C HIS A 98 1.39 4.97 8.56
N PHE A 99 0.62 5.53 9.49
CA PHE A 99 -0.79 5.21 9.71
C PHE A 99 -1.64 6.45 9.39
N PRO A 100 -2.05 6.64 8.13
CA PRO A 100 -2.91 7.76 7.78
C PRO A 100 -4.24 7.71 8.54
N GLU A 101 -4.83 8.87 8.79
CA GLU A 101 -6.21 8.97 9.23
C GLU A 101 -7.14 8.25 8.24
N PRO A 102 -8.13 7.47 8.71
CA PRO A 102 -9.04 6.77 7.82
C PRO A 102 -9.82 7.75 6.93
N HIS A 103 -9.94 7.42 5.65
CA HIS A 103 -10.78 8.22 4.76
C HIS A 103 -12.26 8.18 5.20
N PRO A 104 -13.02 9.28 4.99
CA PRO A 104 -14.43 9.33 5.36
C PRO A 104 -15.27 8.28 4.61
N GLU A 105 -14.90 7.98 3.36
CA GLU A 105 -15.48 6.94 2.52
C GLU A 105 -14.35 6.12 1.86
N PRO A 106 -14.61 4.91 1.34
CA PRO A 106 -13.59 4.16 0.63
C PRO A 106 -12.99 4.97 -0.52
N GLU A 107 -11.69 4.86 -0.67
CA GLU A 107 -10.90 5.46 -1.73
C GLU A 107 -10.16 4.39 -2.53
N PHE A 108 -9.79 4.71 -3.76
CA PHE A 108 -8.94 3.86 -4.56
C PHE A 108 -7.48 3.92 -4.06
N LEU A 109 -6.91 2.75 -3.77
CA LEU A 109 -5.57 2.55 -3.25
C LEU A 109 -4.65 2.02 -4.35
N GLY A 110 -4.46 2.80 -5.41
CA GLY A 110 -3.58 2.48 -6.54
C GLY A 110 -2.96 3.73 -7.13
N GLY A 111 -1.77 3.57 -7.73
CA GLY A 111 -1.02 4.65 -8.36
C GLY A 111 -0.74 4.35 -9.84
N ALA A 112 0.40 4.83 -10.35
CA ALA A 112 0.88 4.62 -11.72
C ALA A 112 1.14 3.13 -12.07
N ASN A 113 1.26 2.25 -11.08
CA ASN A 113 1.43 0.81 -11.27
C ASN A 113 0.13 0.05 -11.55
N VAL A 114 -1.02 0.73 -11.64
CA VAL A 114 -2.30 0.06 -11.85
C VAL A 114 -2.30 -0.79 -13.12
N VAL A 115 -2.91 -1.97 -13.04
CA VAL A 115 -3.09 -2.87 -14.18
C VAL A 115 -4.55 -3.25 -14.32
N SER A 116 -4.93 -3.68 -15.53
CA SER A 116 -6.28 -4.19 -15.82
C SER A 116 -6.74 -5.24 -14.82
N PRO A 117 -7.85 -5.00 -14.10
CA PRO A 117 -8.39 -5.98 -13.18
C PRO A 117 -8.95 -7.19 -13.93
N ARG A 118 -9.05 -8.31 -13.22
CA ARG A 118 -9.63 -9.55 -13.73
C ARG A 118 -10.96 -9.87 -13.05
N CYS A 119 -11.86 -10.49 -13.79
CA CYS A 119 -13.05 -11.12 -13.23
C CYS A 119 -12.63 -12.23 -12.25
N PRO A 120 -13.08 -12.22 -10.98
CA PRO A 120 -12.70 -13.26 -10.02
C PRO A 120 -13.34 -14.63 -10.31
N ARG A 121 -14.29 -14.72 -11.25
CA ARG A 121 -14.98 -15.98 -11.61
C ARG A 121 -14.45 -16.66 -12.86
N CYS A 122 -14.15 -15.90 -13.91
CA CYS A 122 -13.71 -16.45 -15.20
C CYS A 122 -12.33 -15.95 -15.65
N PHE A 123 -11.68 -15.10 -14.84
CA PHE A 123 -10.37 -14.49 -15.14
C PHE A 123 -10.33 -13.63 -16.41
N TYR A 124 -11.49 -13.28 -16.98
CA TYR A 124 -11.57 -12.27 -18.04
C TYR A 124 -10.87 -10.99 -17.59
N MET A 125 -9.92 -10.53 -18.39
CA MET A 125 -9.15 -9.31 -18.14
C MET A 125 -9.89 -8.13 -18.77
N TYR A 126 -10.11 -7.08 -17.99
CA TYR A 126 -10.72 -5.87 -18.52
C TYR A 126 -9.84 -5.24 -19.61
N GLU A 127 -10.42 -4.99 -20.79
CA GLU A 127 -9.67 -4.53 -21.98
C GLU A 127 -9.60 -3.00 -22.10
N GLY A 128 -10.40 -2.26 -21.33
CA GLY A 128 -10.36 -0.79 -21.30
C GLY A 128 -9.28 -0.24 -20.37
N ASP A 129 -9.21 1.09 -20.26
CA ASP A 129 -8.35 1.75 -19.27
C ASP A 129 -8.88 1.47 -17.86
N SER A 130 -8.00 1.00 -16.99
CA SER A 130 -8.36 0.71 -15.60
C SER A 130 -8.82 1.95 -14.84
N LEU A 131 -8.36 3.13 -15.25
CA LEU A 131 -8.80 4.39 -14.65
C LEU A 131 -10.22 4.77 -15.08
N ASP A 132 -10.70 4.33 -16.25
CA ASP A 132 -12.08 4.59 -16.67
C ASP A 132 -13.09 3.90 -15.75
N ILE A 133 -12.83 2.63 -15.40
CA ILE A 133 -13.70 1.89 -14.48
C ILE A 133 -13.64 2.45 -13.05
N VAL A 134 -12.46 2.93 -12.61
CA VAL A 134 -12.32 3.62 -11.31
C VAL A 134 -13.07 4.95 -11.32
N SER A 135 -12.95 5.74 -12.40
CA SER A 135 -13.67 7.00 -12.56
C SER A 135 -15.18 6.79 -12.54
N ALA A 136 -15.68 5.79 -13.28
CA ALA A 136 -17.11 5.46 -13.28
C ALA A 136 -17.61 5.01 -11.90
N TRP A 137 -16.75 4.38 -11.08
CA TRP A 137 -17.07 4.10 -9.69
C TRP A 137 -17.09 5.36 -8.82
N TYR A 138 -16.20 6.33 -9.02
CA TYR A 138 -16.26 7.61 -8.31
C TYR A 138 -17.56 8.36 -8.59
N ASP A 139 -18.08 8.29 -9.82
CA ASP A 139 -19.35 8.91 -10.21
C ASP A 139 -20.56 8.31 -9.46
N ASP A 140 -20.50 7.05 -9.06
CA ASP A 140 -21.55 6.37 -8.27
C ASP A 140 -20.97 5.34 -7.28
N LYS A 141 -20.28 5.80 -6.23
CA LYS A 141 -19.60 4.90 -5.28
C LYS A 141 -20.52 3.85 -4.64
N LYS A 142 -21.81 4.14 -4.50
CA LYS A 142 -22.79 3.29 -3.79
C LYS A 142 -23.51 2.32 -4.73
N GLY A 143 -23.85 2.76 -5.94
CA GLY A 143 -24.64 1.99 -6.91
C GLY A 143 -23.82 1.33 -8.02
N PHE A 144 -22.54 1.69 -8.20
CA PHE A 144 -21.71 1.15 -9.25
C PHE A 144 -21.52 -0.37 -9.12
N VAL A 145 -21.85 -1.07 -10.20
CA VAL A 145 -21.66 -2.52 -10.34
C VAL A 145 -20.98 -2.78 -11.68
N TRP A 146 -19.88 -3.52 -11.63
CA TRP A 146 -19.23 -4.01 -12.84
C TRP A 146 -19.81 -5.35 -13.25
N ARG A 147 -20.16 -5.50 -14.53
CA ARG A 147 -20.64 -6.75 -15.11
C ARG A 147 -19.60 -7.31 -16.06
N CYS A 148 -19.13 -8.52 -15.79
CA CYS A 148 -18.16 -9.18 -16.64
C CYS A 148 -18.74 -9.42 -18.06
N PRO A 149 -18.08 -8.98 -19.14
CA PRO A 149 -18.57 -9.19 -20.49
C PRO A 149 -18.48 -10.66 -20.94
N SER A 150 -17.59 -11.45 -20.34
CA SER A 150 -17.40 -12.87 -20.68
C SER A 150 -18.36 -13.80 -19.94
N CYS A 151 -18.44 -13.72 -18.61
CA CYS A 151 -19.26 -14.64 -17.81
C CYS A 151 -20.54 -14.04 -17.24
N HIS A 152 -20.81 -12.76 -17.50
CA HIS A 152 -22.01 -12.02 -17.08
C HIS A 152 -22.28 -11.87 -15.58
N ASN A 153 -21.46 -12.48 -14.70
CA ASN A 153 -21.47 -12.21 -13.26
C ASN A 153 -21.22 -10.72 -12.97
N THR A 154 -21.83 -10.24 -11.88
CA THR A 154 -21.76 -8.87 -11.39
C THR A 154 -20.92 -8.82 -10.12
N PHE A 155 -20.13 -7.76 -10.00
CA PHE A 155 -19.21 -7.54 -8.89
C PHE A 155 -19.20 -6.06 -8.52
N ARG A 156 -18.92 -5.77 -7.26
CA ARG A 156 -18.45 -4.45 -6.88
C ARG A 156 -17.03 -4.26 -7.39
N ILE A 157 -16.61 -3.02 -7.60
CA ILE A 157 -15.29 -2.73 -8.18
C ILE A 157 -14.13 -3.30 -7.33
N TYR A 158 -14.30 -3.28 -6.00
CA TYR A 158 -13.31 -3.77 -5.05
C TYR A 158 -13.31 -5.30 -4.88
N GLU A 159 -14.27 -6.00 -5.49
CA GLU A 159 -14.30 -7.46 -5.55
C GLU A 159 -13.55 -8.01 -6.78
N LEU A 160 -13.12 -7.13 -7.70
CA LEU A 160 -12.31 -7.53 -8.85
C LEU A 160 -10.88 -7.91 -8.41
N ASP A 161 -10.24 -8.78 -9.19
CA ASP A 161 -8.83 -9.13 -8.96
C ASP A 161 -7.92 -8.05 -9.57
N TRP A 162 -7.53 -7.09 -8.74
CA TRP A 162 -6.57 -6.02 -9.06
C TRP A 162 -5.10 -6.48 -9.00
N ARG A 163 -4.84 -7.79 -8.80
CA ARG A 163 -3.51 -8.40 -8.85
C ARG A 163 -2.47 -7.70 -7.99
N LYS A 164 -2.91 -7.16 -6.84
CA LYS A 164 -2.07 -6.39 -5.89
C LYS A 164 -1.55 -5.05 -6.42
N ASN A 165 -2.02 -4.56 -7.57
CA ASN A 165 -1.61 -3.26 -8.14
C ASN A 165 -2.66 -2.16 -7.93
N GLY A 166 -3.65 -2.43 -7.11
CA GLY A 166 -4.73 -1.52 -6.77
C GLY A 166 -5.63 -2.19 -5.75
N SER A 167 -6.35 -1.39 -4.99
CA SER A 167 -7.34 -1.88 -4.03
C SER A 167 -8.28 -0.74 -3.65
N PHE A 168 -9.16 -0.98 -2.69
CA PHE A 168 -10.07 0.03 -2.16
C PHE A 168 -10.14 -0.08 -0.64
N GLY A 169 -10.19 1.06 0.04
CA GLY A 169 -10.32 1.06 1.49
C GLY A 169 -10.31 2.43 2.13
N ARG A 170 -10.73 2.48 3.39
CA ARG A 170 -10.65 3.66 4.26
C ARG A 170 -9.41 3.64 5.13
N GLN A 171 -9.20 2.53 5.84
CA GLN A 171 -8.07 2.30 6.72
C GLN A 171 -6.86 1.78 5.96
N GLN A 172 -5.69 2.32 6.26
CA GLN A 172 -4.42 1.91 5.65
C GLN A 172 -3.31 1.82 6.70
N ILE A 173 -2.34 0.95 6.43
CA ILE A 173 -0.99 0.98 6.97
C ILE A 173 -0.08 1.11 5.76
N ARG A 174 0.73 2.17 5.71
CA ARG A 174 1.63 2.45 4.59
C ARG A 174 3.06 2.13 5.00
N ILE A 175 3.69 1.19 4.30
CA ILE A 175 5.10 0.86 4.47
C ILE A 175 5.84 1.43 3.27
N TRP A 176 6.58 2.50 3.50
CA TRP A 176 7.36 3.21 2.49
C TRP A 176 8.67 2.48 2.21
N GLY A 177 9.23 2.73 1.02
CA GLY A 177 10.49 2.13 0.60
C GLY A 177 10.35 0.68 0.13
N ILE A 178 9.14 0.26 -0.26
CA ILE A 178 8.87 -1.11 -0.76
C ILE A 178 8.42 -1.04 -2.22
N TRP A 179 9.22 -1.60 -3.11
CA TRP A 179 8.91 -1.72 -4.53
C TRP A 179 7.87 -2.82 -4.79
N VAL A 180 7.20 -2.73 -5.94
CA VAL A 180 6.20 -3.73 -6.36
C VAL A 180 6.82 -5.13 -6.41
N GLY A 181 6.28 -6.03 -5.59
CA GLY A 181 6.74 -7.43 -5.52
C GLY A 181 8.04 -7.63 -4.74
N GLU A 182 8.64 -6.59 -4.19
CA GLU A 182 9.87 -6.69 -3.40
C GLU A 182 9.62 -7.35 -2.03
N ALA A 183 8.52 -6.97 -1.38
CA ALA A 183 8.16 -7.49 -0.07
C ALA A 183 6.64 -7.64 0.07
N LEU A 184 6.24 -8.57 0.94
CA LEU A 184 4.84 -8.80 1.28
C LEU A 184 4.67 -8.97 2.79
N PRO A 185 3.50 -8.65 3.36
CA PRO A 185 3.19 -9.07 4.72
C PRO A 185 3.17 -10.59 4.80
N SER A 186 3.75 -11.15 5.86
CA SER A 186 3.65 -12.58 6.14
C SER A 186 2.24 -12.95 6.59
N ASP A 187 1.84 -14.21 6.39
CA ASP A 187 0.53 -14.69 6.85
C ASP A 187 0.39 -14.53 8.37
N SER A 188 1.48 -14.72 9.11
CA SER A 188 1.50 -14.51 10.56
C SER A 188 1.23 -13.05 10.93
N PHE A 189 1.70 -12.09 10.13
CA PHE A 189 1.39 -10.68 10.35
C PHE A 189 -0.07 -10.37 10.06
N LEU A 190 -0.64 -10.87 8.96
CA LEU A 190 -2.06 -10.68 8.66
C LEU A 190 -2.97 -11.32 9.73
N HIS A 191 -2.59 -12.48 10.26
CA HIS A 191 -3.28 -13.11 11.38
C HIS A 191 -3.17 -12.31 12.68
N LEU A 192 -2.01 -11.69 12.94
CA LEU A 192 -1.84 -10.77 14.08
C LEU A 192 -2.75 -9.54 13.93
N LEU A 193 -2.80 -8.92 12.74
CA LEU A 193 -3.70 -7.79 12.50
C LEU A 193 -5.16 -8.19 12.72
N LYS A 194 -5.56 -9.38 12.23
CA LYS A 194 -6.89 -9.93 12.48
C LYS A 194 -7.17 -10.19 13.96
N SER A 195 -6.22 -10.71 14.74
CA SER A 195 -6.46 -10.97 16.16
C SER A 195 -6.62 -9.68 16.97
N ILE A 196 -5.89 -8.62 16.62
CA ILE A 196 -6.00 -7.31 17.28
C ILE A 196 -7.29 -6.59 16.89
N THR A 197 -7.67 -6.64 15.62
CA THR A 197 -8.74 -5.78 15.06
C THR A 197 -10.06 -6.50 14.77
N GLN A 198 -10.05 -7.84 14.76
CA GLN A 198 -11.17 -8.69 14.29
C GLN A 198 -11.55 -8.48 12.81
N LEU A 199 -10.69 -7.81 12.03
CA LEU A 199 -10.88 -7.59 10.60
C LEU A 199 -9.99 -8.53 9.79
N ASP A 200 -10.45 -8.95 8.61
CA ASP A 200 -9.57 -9.60 7.64
C ASP A 200 -8.76 -8.55 6.88
N TRP A 201 -7.45 -8.78 6.73
CA TRP A 201 -6.52 -7.84 6.11
C TRP A 201 -5.93 -8.39 4.82
N THR A 202 -5.61 -7.49 3.89
CA THR A 202 -4.87 -7.78 2.67
C THR A 202 -3.93 -6.62 2.33
N TYR A 203 -3.33 -6.67 1.15
CA TYR A 203 -2.38 -5.64 0.71
C TYR A 203 -2.47 -5.39 -0.79
N CYS A 204 -1.94 -4.24 -1.20
CA CYS A 204 -1.59 -3.87 -2.56
C CYS A 204 -0.30 -3.04 -2.57
N TYR A 205 0.26 -2.82 -3.75
CA TYR A 205 1.36 -1.91 -3.98
C TYR A 205 0.84 -0.62 -4.59
N TYR A 206 1.42 0.49 -4.15
CA TYR A 206 1.19 1.82 -4.65
C TYR A 206 2.52 2.41 -5.13
N HIS A 207 2.49 3.04 -6.30
CA HIS A 207 3.64 3.67 -6.93
C HIS A 207 3.21 4.98 -7.58
N LEU A 208 3.87 6.10 -7.29
CA LEU A 208 3.74 7.37 -8.01
C LEU A 208 4.97 7.66 -8.87
#